data_AF-B4HVA4-F1
#
_entry.id   AF-B4HVA4-F1
#
_cell.length_a   1.000
_cell.length_b   1.000
_cell.length_c   1.000
_cell.angle_alpha   90.00
_cell.angle_beta   90.00
_cell.angle_gamma   90.00
#
_symmetry.space_group_name_H-M   'P 1'
#
loop_
_entity.id
_entity.type
_entity.pdbx_description
1 polymer ?
#
loop_
_entity_poly.entity_id
_entity_poly.type
_entity_poly.pdbx_seq_one_letter_code
_entity_poly.pdbx_strand_id
1 'polypeptide(L)'
;MTWIGLLIVGLTAITVQGEVPIVTRAEWNAKPPNGTIDSMETPLPRAVIAHTAGVACADDVTCSQHMRNLQNFPDVQAKVLGHRLPLSDRR
;
A
#
# COMPACT_ATOMS: atom_id res chain seq x y z
N MET A 1 13.95 -34.69 31.13
CA MET A 1 13.64 -34.79 29.69
C MET A 1 12.32 -34.10 29.29
N THR A 2 11.53 -33.56 30.21
CA THR A 2 10.28 -32.83 29.92
C THR A 2 10.47 -31.32 29.67
N TRP A 3 11.60 -30.76 30.11
CA TRP A 3 11.85 -29.31 30.06
C TRP A 3 12.26 -28.84 28.66
N ILE A 4 12.93 -29.70 27.89
CA ILE A 4 13.25 -29.43 26.47
C ILE A 4 11.95 -29.33 25.66
N GLY A 5 10.96 -30.21 25.92
CA GLY A 5 9.65 -30.15 25.28
C GLY A 5 8.90 -28.86 25.60
N LEU A 6 8.95 -28.40 26.85
CA LEU A 6 8.36 -27.12 27.27
C LEU A 6 9.07 -25.90 26.63
N LEU A 7 10.40 -25.93 26.50
CA LEU A 7 11.15 -24.88 25.81
C LEU A 7 10.81 -24.81 24.32
N ILE A 8 10.69 -25.96 23.63
CA ILE A 8 10.34 -26.01 22.21
C ILE A 8 8.92 -25.46 21.98
N VAL A 9 7.95 -25.80 22.84
CA VAL A 9 6.57 -25.27 22.75
C VAL A 9 6.52 -23.77 23.06
N GLY A 10 7.36 -23.26 23.96
CA GLY A 10 7.48 -21.82 24.23
C GLY A 10 8.07 -21.02 23.06
N LEU A 11 9.05 -21.60 22.35
CA LEU A 11 9.74 -20.95 21.22
C LEU A 11 8.86 -20.81 19.97
N THR A 12 7.94 -21.75 19.71
CA THR A 12 7.05 -21.69 18.52
C THR A 12 5.87 -20.74 18.69
N ALA A 13 5.53 -20.32 19.91
CA ALA A 13 4.42 -19.40 20.17
C ALA A 13 4.74 -17.92 19.91
N ILE A 14 5.99 -17.57 19.59
CA ILE A 14 6.46 -16.16 19.57
C ILE A 14 6.32 -15.49 18.19
N THR A 15 6.06 -16.23 17.11
CA THR A 15 6.04 -15.65 15.75
C THR A 15 4.70 -15.86 15.04
N VAL A 16 3.64 -15.23 15.55
CA VAL A 16 2.52 -14.81 14.70
C VAL A 16 2.60 -13.30 14.61
N GLN A 17 3.55 -12.78 13.83
CA GLN A 17 3.36 -11.47 13.25
C GLN A 17 2.22 -11.61 12.23
N GLY A 18 1.11 -10.91 12.46
CA GLY A 18 0.01 -10.83 11.50
C GLY A 18 0.47 -10.12 10.23
N GLU A 19 1.18 -10.85 9.37
CA GLU A 19 1.60 -10.38 8.06
C GLU A 19 0.35 -10.28 7.18
N VAL A 20 -0.04 -9.05 6.87
CA VAL A 20 -1.09 -8.81 5.89
C VAL A 20 -0.44 -8.94 4.51
N PRO A 21 -0.85 -9.92 3.68
CA PRO A 21 -0.26 -10.09 2.37
C PRO A 21 -0.52 -8.84 1.52
N ILE A 22 0.56 -8.22 1.03
CA ILE A 22 0.49 -7.04 0.17
C ILE A 22 0.54 -7.49 -1.29
N VAL A 23 -0.48 -7.17 -2.08
CA VAL A 23 -0.46 -7.35 -3.53
C VAL A 23 0.49 -6.31 -4.15
N THR A 24 1.62 -6.80 -4.65
CA THR A 24 2.69 -6.01 -5.27
C THR A 24 2.24 -5.38 -6.59
N ARG A 25 2.99 -4.37 -7.04
CA ARG A 25 2.76 -3.69 -8.33
C ARG A 25 2.77 -4.65 -9.53
N ALA A 26 3.62 -5.68 -9.49
CA ALA A 26 3.71 -6.66 -10.55
C ALA A 26 2.46 -7.55 -10.59
N GLU A 27 1.95 -7.96 -9.44
CA GLU A 27 0.81 -8.88 -9.34
C GLU A 27 -0.49 -8.28 -9.88
N TRP A 28 -0.75 -6.98 -9.69
CA TRP A 28 -1.92 -6.33 -10.32
C TRP A 28 -1.66 -5.73 -11.71
N ASN A 29 -0.47 -5.97 -12.27
CA ASN A 29 -0.04 -5.50 -13.60
C ASN A 29 -0.04 -3.97 -13.73
N ALA A 30 0.61 -3.29 -12.78
CA ALA A 30 0.76 -1.84 -12.78
C ALA A 30 1.63 -1.34 -13.94
N LYS A 31 1.28 -0.17 -14.48
CA LYS A 31 2.21 0.58 -15.34
C LYS A 31 3.45 1.03 -14.55
N PRO A 32 4.61 1.17 -15.21
CA PRO A 32 5.76 1.81 -14.60
C PRO A 32 5.42 3.26 -14.18
N PRO A 33 6.11 3.82 -13.18
CA PRO A 33 6.00 5.23 -12.85
C PRO A 33 6.33 6.12 -14.07
N ASN A 34 5.64 7.27 -14.19
CA ASN A 34 5.90 8.23 -15.28
C ASN A 34 7.24 8.99 -15.14
N GLY A 35 8.02 8.71 -14.08
CA GLY A 35 9.27 9.38 -13.79
C GLY A 35 9.88 8.89 -12.48
N THR A 36 10.88 9.60 -11.99
CA THR A 36 11.54 9.30 -10.72
C THR A 36 10.58 9.47 -9.54
N ILE A 37 10.63 8.52 -8.60
CA ILE A 37 9.91 8.57 -7.34
C ILE A 37 10.92 8.93 -6.25
N ASP A 38 10.64 9.97 -5.48
CA ASP A 38 11.46 10.35 -4.34
C ASP A 38 11.27 9.37 -3.18
N SER A 39 12.36 9.03 -2.49
CA SER A 39 12.28 8.22 -1.28
C SER A 39 11.68 9.04 -0.13
N MET A 40 10.98 8.36 0.78
CA MET A 40 10.46 8.98 2.00
C MET A 40 11.32 8.54 3.19
N GLU A 41 11.65 9.47 4.08
CA GLU A 41 12.35 9.14 5.32
C GLU A 41 11.45 8.32 6.25
N THR A 42 11.98 7.23 6.78
CA THR A 42 11.29 6.34 7.71
C THR A 42 11.81 6.54 9.14
N PRO A 43 10.95 6.40 10.17
CA PRO A 43 9.52 6.08 10.11
C PRO A 43 8.65 7.30 9.73
N LEU A 44 7.53 7.04 9.02
CA LEU A 44 6.58 8.10 8.69
C LEU A 44 5.80 8.55 9.94
N PRO A 45 5.70 9.87 10.22
CA PRO A 45 5.06 10.37 11.43
C PRO A 45 3.52 10.38 11.35
N ARG A 46 2.93 10.14 10.18
CA ARG A 46 1.48 10.19 9.96
C ARG A 46 1.02 9.24 8.85
N ALA A 47 -0.21 8.74 8.99
CA ALA A 47 -0.94 8.05 7.93
C ALA A 47 -2.17 8.88 7.51
N VAL A 48 -2.46 8.93 6.20
CA VAL A 48 -3.66 9.59 5.65
C VAL A 48 -4.60 8.52 5.12
N ILE A 49 -5.83 8.50 5.62
CA ILE A 49 -6.87 7.57 5.18
C ILE A 49 -7.79 8.30 4.19
N ALA A 50 -7.93 7.75 2.98
CA ALA A 50 -8.77 8.32 1.94
C ALA A 50 -9.55 7.22 1.22
N HIS A 51 -10.79 7.51 0.82
CA HIS A 51 -11.55 6.64 -0.07
C HIS A 51 -11.23 6.94 -1.53
N THR A 52 -11.41 5.98 -2.43
CA THR A 52 -11.27 6.19 -3.89
C THR A 52 -12.46 6.90 -4.53
N ALA A 53 -13.61 6.97 -3.84
CA ALA A 53 -14.91 7.40 -4.39
C ALA A 53 -15.33 6.62 -5.67
N GLY A 54 -14.73 5.45 -5.90
CA GLY A 54 -15.02 4.58 -7.03
C GLY A 54 -15.96 3.43 -6.66
N VAL A 55 -16.16 2.53 -7.61
CA VAL A 55 -16.88 1.27 -7.40
C VAL A 55 -16.07 0.37 -6.46
N ALA A 56 -16.75 -0.28 -5.52
CA ALA A 56 -16.14 -1.24 -4.60
C ALA A 56 -15.76 -2.55 -5.32
N CYS A 57 -14.78 -3.26 -4.76
CA CYS A 57 -14.31 -4.56 -5.23
C CYS A 57 -14.02 -5.46 -4.02
N ALA A 58 -14.02 -6.78 -4.24
CA ALA A 58 -13.84 -7.76 -3.15
C ALA A 58 -12.97 -8.98 -3.53
N ASP A 59 -12.52 -9.06 -4.78
CA ASP A 59 -11.67 -10.14 -5.27
C ASP A 59 -10.47 -9.58 -6.04
N ASP A 60 -9.40 -10.36 -6.13
CA ASP A 60 -8.13 -9.93 -6.72
C ASP A 60 -8.26 -9.48 -8.18
N VAL A 61 -9.15 -10.12 -8.94
CA VAL A 61 -9.35 -9.84 -10.37
C VAL A 61 -10.02 -8.48 -10.54
N THR A 62 -11.15 -8.26 -9.86
CA THR A 62 -11.89 -7.00 -9.93
C THR A 62 -11.08 -5.86 -9.31
N CYS A 63 -10.46 -6.06 -8.15
CA CYS A 63 -9.63 -5.04 -7.52
C CYS A 63 -8.41 -4.65 -8.36
N SER A 64 -7.72 -5.62 -8.98
CA SER A 64 -6.62 -5.32 -9.91
C SER A 64 -7.09 -4.52 -11.12
N GLN A 65 -8.28 -4.84 -11.66
CA GLN A 65 -8.89 -4.06 -12.75
C GLN A 65 -9.14 -2.61 -12.33
N HIS A 66 -9.72 -2.39 -11.15
CA HIS A 66 -9.99 -1.05 -10.63
C HIS A 66 -8.71 -0.26 -10.37
N MET A 67 -7.66 -0.89 -9.82
CA MET A 67 -6.36 -0.25 -9.61
C MET A 67 -5.73 0.22 -10.93
N ARG A 68 -5.81 -0.59 -12.00
CA ARG A 68 -5.36 -0.20 -13.35
C ARG A 68 -6.19 0.98 -13.90
N ASN A 69 -7.50 0.95 -13.73
CA ASN A 69 -8.36 2.06 -14.16
C ASN A 69 -8.02 3.36 -13.43
N LEU A 70 -7.82 3.28 -12.10
CA LEU A 70 -7.43 4.42 -11.29
C LEU A 70 -6.07 4.98 -11.71
N GLN A 71 -5.08 4.12 -11.96
CA GLN A 71 -3.75 4.53 -12.43
C GLN A 71 -3.80 5.26 -13.78
N ASN A 72 -4.77 4.92 -14.63
CA ASN A 72 -4.95 5.53 -15.95
C ASN A 72 -5.84 6.77 -15.96
N PHE A 73 -6.47 7.13 -14.84
CA PHE A 73 -7.42 8.25 -14.79
C PHE A 73 -6.67 9.60 -14.76
N PRO A 74 -6.87 10.49 -15.76
CA PRO A 74 -6.11 11.74 -15.87
C PRO A 74 -6.25 12.67 -14.66
N ASP A 75 -7.46 12.80 -14.10
CA ASP A 75 -7.69 13.75 -13.00
C ASP A 75 -7.02 13.29 -11.69
N VAL A 76 -6.89 11.98 -11.47
CA VAL A 76 -6.17 11.44 -10.30
C VAL A 76 -4.68 11.72 -10.44
N GLN A 77 -4.13 11.57 -11.64
CA GLN A 77 -2.73 11.94 -11.92
C GLN A 77 -2.52 13.46 -11.72
N ALA A 78 -3.44 14.28 -12.22
CA ALA A 78 -3.39 15.73 -12.04
C ALA A 78 -3.51 16.16 -10.58
N LYS A 79 -4.35 15.49 -9.76
CA LYS A 79 -4.52 15.83 -8.34
C LYS A 79 -3.32 15.43 -7.48
N VAL A 80 -2.70 14.28 -7.76
CA VAL A 80 -1.42 13.90 -7.11
C VAL A 80 -0.33 14.92 -7.44
N LEU A 81 -0.24 15.35 -8.71
CA LEU A 81 0.71 16.38 -9.13
C LEU A 81 0.37 17.76 -8.56
N GLY A 82 -0.91 18.11 -8.41
CA GLY A 82 -1.36 19.37 -7.81
C GLY A 82 -1.08 19.46 -6.29
N HIS A 83 -1.00 18.33 -5.58
CA HIS A 83 -0.52 18.29 -4.20
C HIS A 83 1.01 18.49 -4.06
N ARG A 84 1.74 18.54 -5.17
CA ARG A 84 3.18 18.86 -5.23
C ARG A 84 3.45 20.35 -5.40
N LEU A 85 2.42 21.19 -5.57
CA LEU A 85 2.57 22.65 -5.49
C LEU A 85 2.81 23.06 -4.03
N PRO A 86 3.76 23.98 -3.78
CA PRO A 86 4.02 24.48 -2.43
C PRO A 86 2.74 25.06 -1.83
N LEU A 87 2.50 24.77 -0.54
CA LEU A 87 1.33 25.27 0.22
C LEU A 87 1.18 26.81 0.18
N SER A 88 2.24 27.52 -0.23
CA SER A 88 2.29 28.95 -0.52
C SER A 88 1.30 29.43 -1.58
N ASP A 89 0.83 28.55 -2.48
CA ASP A 89 0.06 28.95 -3.67
C ASP A 89 -1.40 28.45 -3.67
N ARG A 90 -1.92 28.05 -2.51
CA ARG A 90 -3.34 27.72 -2.32
C ARG A 90 -4.10 28.84 -1.61
N ARG A 91 -4.25 29.98 -2.29
CA ARG A 91 -5.24 31.02 -1.94
C ARG A 91 -6.46 30.91 -2.83
#